data_AF-R4LUH5-F1
#
_entry.id   AF-R4LUH5-F1
#
_cell.length_a   1.000
_cell.length_b   1.000
_cell.length_c   1.000
_cell.angle_alpha   90.00
_cell.angle_beta   90.00
_cell.angle_gamma   90.00
#
_symmetry.space_group_name_H-M   'P 1'
#
loop_
_entity.id
_entity.type
_entity.pdbx_description
1 polymer ?
#
loop_
_entity_poly.entity_id
_entity_poly.type
_entity_poly.pdbx_seq_one_letter_code
_entity_poly.pdbx_strand_id
1 'polypeptide(L)' 'MTPGIIDGSESTGHPAVDAVLQALANAATLAPGDQLAEFEAAHQVLQETLASIDR' A
#
# COMPACT_ATOMS: atom_id res chain seq x y z
N MET A 1 -6.23 -15.74 15.59
CA MET A 1 -6.19 -14.27 15.78
C MET A 1 -6.86 -13.68 14.56
N THR A 2 -8.07 -13.16 14.69
CA THR A 2 -8.73 -12.38 13.63
C THR A 2 -8.02 -11.03 13.55
N PRO A 3 -7.55 -10.57 12.38
CA PRO A 3 -7.07 -9.21 12.24
C PRO A 3 -8.21 -8.27 12.66
N GLY A 4 -7.98 -7.54 13.75
CA GLY A 4 -8.93 -6.58 14.26
C GLY A 4 -8.90 -5.35 13.36
N ILE A 5 -10.06 -4.99 12.82
CA ILE A 5 -10.33 -3.64 12.32
C ILE A 5 -10.09 -2.64 13.45
N ILE A 6 -8.93 -1.99 13.45
CA ILE A 6 -8.63 -0.89 14.38
C ILE A 6 -8.81 0.40 13.58
N ASP A 7 -9.98 1.04 13.78
CA ASP A 7 -10.26 2.43 13.41
C ASP A 7 -10.11 2.80 11.91
N GLY A 8 -11.00 2.30 11.05
CA GLY A 8 -11.21 2.82 9.69
C GLY A 8 -10.03 2.71 8.70
N SER A 9 -8.86 2.30 9.16
CA SER A 9 -7.69 1.98 8.36
C SER A 9 -7.51 0.47 8.37
N GLU A 10 -7.70 -0.15 7.20
CA GLU A 10 -7.51 -1.59 7.02
C GLU A 10 -6.01 -1.92 7.12
N SER A 11 -5.48 -1.97 8.35
CA SER A 11 -4.11 -2.43 8.59
C SER A 11 -4.05 -3.95 8.44
N THR A 12 -3.13 -4.38 7.59
CA THR A 12 -2.80 -5.77 7.32
C THR A 12 -1.99 -6.41 8.45
N GLY A 13 -1.55 -5.62 9.42
CA GLY A 13 -0.62 -6.03 10.48
C GLY A 13 0.83 -6.15 9.99
N HIS A 14 1.10 -5.84 8.72
CA HIS A 14 2.45 -5.82 8.16
C HIS A 14 2.86 -4.38 7.79
N PRO A 15 3.79 -3.75 8.53
CA PRO A 15 4.04 -2.31 8.43
C PRO A 15 4.51 -1.87 7.04
N ALA A 16 5.25 -2.72 6.33
CA ALA A 16 5.69 -2.43 4.97
C ALA A 16 4.52 -2.46 3.97
N VAL A 17 3.59 -3.39 4.11
CA VAL A 17 2.38 -3.47 3.27
C VAL A 17 1.44 -2.31 3.59
N ASP A 18 1.26 -1.96 4.86
CA ASP A 18 0.43 -0.84 5.28
C ASP A 18 0.95 0.51 4.73
N ALA A 19 2.27 0.69 4.69
CA ALA A 19 2.88 1.88 4.10
C ALA A 19 2.57 2.01 2.59
N VAL A 20 2.58 0.89 1.86
CA VAL A 20 2.24 0.90 0.43
C VAL A 20 0.75 1.16 0.22
N LEU A 21 -0.13 0.57 1.03
CA LEU A 21 -1.57 0.84 0.97
C LEU A 21 -1.86 2.33 1.22
N GLN A 22 -1.17 2.95 2.17
CA GLN A 22 -1.26 4.39 2.40
C GLN A 22 -0.74 5.20 1.20
N ALA A 23 0.34 4.77 0.55
CA ALA A 23 0.85 5.42 -0.66
C ALA A 23 -0.17 5.36 -1.81
N LEU A 24 -0.82 4.22 -2.01
CA LEU A 24 -1.91 4.05 -2.99
C LEU A 24 -3.10 4.96 -2.68
N ALA A 25 -3.49 5.07 -1.40
CA ALA A 25 -4.55 5.97 -0.96
C ALA A 25 -4.19 7.44 -1.24
N ASN A 26 -2.93 7.83 -1.01
CA ASN A 26 -2.44 9.17 -1.31
C ASN A 26 -2.43 9.44 -2.83
N ALA A 27 -1.95 8.48 -3.63
CA ALA A 27 -1.91 8.58 -5.09
C ALA A 27 -3.30 8.79 -5.69
N ALA A 28 -4.33 8.13 -5.15
CA ALA A 28 -5.72 8.29 -5.57
C ALA A 28 -6.27 9.72 -5.41
N THR A 29 -5.64 10.55 -4.56
CA THR A 29 -6.04 11.96 -4.35
C THR A 29 -5.39 12.94 -5.32
N LEU A 30 -4.41 12.48 -6.10
CA LEU A 30 -3.67 13.32 -7.05
C LEU A 30 -4.48 13.64 -8.31
N ALA A 31 -3.98 14.59 -9.09
CA ALA A 31 -4.56 14.88 -10.40
C ALA A 31 -4.41 13.67 -11.33
N PRO A 32 -5.36 13.41 -12.25
CA PRO A 32 -5.34 12.22 -13.12
C PRO A 32 -4.04 12.04 -13.92
N GLY A 33 -3.33 13.13 -14.24
CA GLY A 33 -2.05 13.08 -14.95
C GLY A 33 -0.90 12.49 -14.12
N ASP A 34 -0.96 12.63 -12.80
CA ASP A 34 0.08 12.17 -11.87
C ASP A 34 -0.28 10.83 -11.20
N GLN A 35 -1.56 10.45 -11.22
CA GLN A 35 -2.04 9.21 -10.60
C GLN A 35 -1.30 7.97 -11.12
N LEU A 36 -1.12 7.84 -12.45
CA LEU A 36 -0.53 6.64 -13.05
C LEU A 36 0.91 6.40 -12.56
N ALA A 37 1.75 7.43 -12.58
CA ALA A 37 3.15 7.32 -12.16
C ALA A 37 3.28 6.89 -10.70
N GLU A 38 2.44 7.45 -9.82
CA GLU A 38 2.46 7.13 -8.39
C GLU A 38 1.87 5.75 -8.10
N PHE A 39 0.84 5.32 -8.83
CA PHE A 39 0.32 3.96 -8.76
C PHE A 39 1.36 2.93 -9.21
N GLU A 40 2.08 3.20 -10.30
CA GLU A 40 3.15 2.33 -10.79
C GLU A 40 4.29 2.23 -9.79
N ALA A 41 4.72 3.35 -9.21
CA ALA A 41 5.76 3.38 -8.18
C ALA A 41 5.34 2.58 -6.93
N ALA A 42 4.14 2.83 -6.41
CA ALA A 42 3.60 2.10 -5.27
C ALA A 42 3.46 0.59 -5.55
N HIS A 43 3.08 0.22 -6.77
CA HIS A 43 2.96 -1.17 -7.18
C HIS A 43 4.32 -1.90 -7.26
N GLN A 44 5.37 -1.24 -7.76
CA GLN A 44 6.72 -1.81 -7.74
C GLN A 44 7.18 -2.11 -6.31
N VAL A 45 7.02 -1.12 -5.42
CA VAL A 45 7.37 -1.28 -4.00
C VAL A 45 6.55 -2.39 -3.34
N LEU A 46 5.27 -2.55 -3.69
CA LEU A 46 4.46 -3.66 -3.20
C LEU A 46 5.05 -5.00 -3.60
N GLN A 47 5.40 -5.18 -4.89
CA GLN A 47 5.95 -6.42 -5.39
C GLN A 47 7.27 -6.78 -4.71
N GLU A 48 8.17 -5.80 -4.56
CA GLU A 48 9.43 -5.99 -3.83
C GLU A 48 9.20 -6.38 -2.37
N THR A 49 8.25 -5.71 -1.70
CA THR A 49 7.87 -6.01 -0.32
C THR A 49 7.34 -7.44 -0.20
N LEU A 50 6.42 -7.85 -1.07
CA LEU A 50 5.84 -9.19 -1.04
C LEU A 50 6.88 -10.28 -1.34
N ALA A 51 7.75 -10.05 -2.33
CA ALA A 51 8.85 -10.96 -2.64
C ALA A 51 9.84 -11.11 -1.47
N SER A 52 10.04 -10.04 -0.68
CA SER A 52 10.88 -10.10 0.52
C SER A 52 10.23 -10.88 1.67
N ILE A 53 8.89 -10.96 1.75
CA ILE A 53 8.18 -11.71 2.81
C ILE A 53 8.14 -13.21 2.47
N ASP A 54 8.01 -13.55 1.19
CA ASP A 54 7.96 -14.94 0.72
C ASP A 54 9.26 -15.72 1.00
N ARG A 55 10.38 -15.01 1.11
CA ARG A 55 11.72 -15.56 1.35
C ARG A 55 12.00 -15.88 2.81
#